data_AF-A0A927JY29-F1
#
_entry.id   AF-A0A927JY29-F1
#
_cell.length_a   1.000
_cell.length_b   1.000
_cell.length_c   1.000
_cell.angle_alpha   90.00
_cell.angle_beta   90.00
_cell.angle_gamma   90.00
#
_symmetry.space_group_name_H-M   'P 1'
#
loop_
_entity.id
_entity.type
_entity.pdbx_description
1 polymer ?
#
loop_
_entity_poly.entity_id
_entity_poly.type
_entity_poly.pdbx_seq_one_letter_code
_entity_poly.pdbx_strand_id
1 'polypeptide(L)'
;MKPYQAAIAGGLVAGLVTTAVMVAGRKTGLRTKTLDRDAVDWIDDLTGSRKVIGDAGTSVVEFANHLGASAVFGAVLPVIRQAVPSLSPAMAGVLYGTALYAVNIAGIAPVLGITEGEIEAGPRKATERWAIHVLQTVITAVVAERFTSNAAD
;
A
#
# COMPACT_ATOMS: atom_id res chain seq x y z
N MET A 1 -21.68 -2.58 8.07
CA MET A 1 -21.53 -2.72 6.61
C MET A 1 -21.21 -4.18 6.28
N LYS A 2 -21.41 -4.65 5.04
CA LYS A 2 -20.97 -6.01 4.65
C LYS A 2 -19.44 -6.12 4.73
N PRO A 3 -18.85 -7.28 5.07
CA PRO A 3 -17.40 -7.42 5.27
C PRO A 3 -16.54 -6.91 4.11
N TYR A 4 -16.90 -7.23 2.86
CA TYR A 4 -16.17 -6.73 1.68
C TYR A 4 -16.25 -5.21 1.51
N GLN A 5 -17.41 -4.61 1.78
CA GLN A 5 -17.58 -3.15 1.69
C GLN A 5 -16.76 -2.44 2.79
N ALA A 6 -16.79 -2.98 4.01
CA ALA A 6 -15.99 -2.48 5.12
C ALA A 6 -14.48 -2.60 4.84
N ALA A 7 -14.06 -3.71 4.23
CA ALA A 7 -12.67 -3.96 3.87
C ALA A 7 -12.18 -3.04 2.73
N ILE A 8 -12.99 -2.81 1.69
CA ILE A 8 -12.69 -1.83 0.63
C ILE A 8 -12.61 -0.43 1.22
N ALA A 9 -13.57 -0.02 2.06
CA ALA A 9 -13.56 1.28 2.71
C ALA A 9 -12.35 1.45 3.64
N GLY A 10 -12.00 0.41 4.40
CA GLY A 10 -10.78 0.37 5.21
C GLY A 10 -9.52 0.52 4.35
N GLY A 11 -9.47 -0.14 3.19
CA GLY A 11 -8.38 -0.01 2.23
C GLY A 11 -8.26 1.42 1.69
N LEU A 12 -9.37 2.06 1.32
CA LEU A 12 -9.38 3.46 0.88
C LEU A 12 -8.87 4.41 1.97
N VAL A 13 -9.35 4.27 3.21
CA VAL A 13 -8.87 5.06 4.36
C VAL A 13 -7.37 4.85 4.56
N ALA A 14 -6.91 3.60 4.52
CA ALA A 14 -5.50 3.27 4.65
C ALA A 14 -4.66 3.87 3.51
N GLY A 15 -5.14 3.85 2.27
CA GLY A 15 -4.47 4.46 1.13
C GLY A 15 -4.28 5.96 1.31
N LEU A 16 -5.31 6.66 1.82
CA LEU A 16 -5.22 8.09 2.15
C LEU A 16 -4.20 8.37 3.25
N VAL A 17 -4.26 7.63 4.37
CA VAL A 17 -3.32 7.81 5.50
C VAL A 17 -1.89 7.52 5.06
N THR A 18 -1.69 6.43 4.33
CA THR A 18 -0.37 6.01 3.84
C THR A 18 0.21 7.05 2.88
N THR A 19 -0.62 7.60 1.99
CA THR A 19 -0.23 8.69 1.10
C THR A 19 0.20 9.93 1.90
N ALA A 20 -0.56 10.32 2.93
CA ALA A 20 -0.20 11.44 3.78
C ALA A 20 1.14 11.21 4.51
N VAL A 21 1.37 9.99 5.04
CA VAL A 21 2.64 9.60 5.67
C VAL A 21 3.80 9.66 4.70
N MET A 22 3.63 9.17 3.47
CA MET A 22 4.66 9.23 2.43
C MET A 22 4.99 10.67 2.03
N VAL A 23 3.96 11.51 1.83
CA VAL A 23 4.13 12.94 1.52
C VAL A 23 4.86 13.67 2.65
N ALA A 24 4.44 13.47 3.90
CA ALA A 24 5.05 14.10 5.06
C ALA A 24 6.51 13.64 5.25
N GLY A 25 6.76 12.33 5.18
CA GLY A 25 8.11 11.76 5.33
C GLY A 25 9.10 12.26 4.27
N ARG A 26 8.65 12.54 3.05
CA ARG A 26 9.47 13.17 2.01
C ARG A 26 9.75 14.64 2.34
N LYS A 27 8.72 15.41 2.70
CA LYS A 27 8.87 16.84 3.03
C LYS A 27 9.83 17.09 4.19
N THR A 28 9.93 16.15 5.13
CA THR A 28 10.81 16.25 6.30
C THR A 28 12.18 15.62 6.08
N GLY A 29 12.46 15.03 4.91
CA GLY A 29 13.71 14.31 4.63
C GLY A 29 13.88 13.00 5.39
N LEU A 30 12.84 12.53 6.10
CA LEU A 30 12.86 11.29 6.86
C LEU A 30 12.82 10.06 5.95
N ARG A 31 12.27 10.19 4.73
CA ARG A 31 12.18 9.11 3.74
C ARG A 31 12.91 9.44 2.46
N THR A 32 13.43 8.38 1.84
CA THR A 32 13.96 8.42 0.47
C THR A 32 12.82 8.47 -0.58
N LYS A 33 13.18 8.44 -1.87
CA LYS A 33 12.21 8.31 -2.97
C LYS A 33 11.29 7.11 -2.71
N THR A 34 10.00 7.34 -2.86
CA THR A 34 8.97 6.37 -2.51
C THR A 34 8.66 5.44 -3.69
N LEU A 35 8.20 4.24 -3.37
CA LEU A 35 7.95 3.17 -4.33
C LEU A 35 6.87 3.53 -5.36
N ASP A 36 5.84 4.29 -4.96
CA ASP A 36 4.81 4.83 -5.86
C ASP A 36 5.42 5.64 -7.00
N ARG A 37 6.43 6.46 -6.73
CA ARG A 37 7.17 7.19 -7.77
C ARG A 37 8.06 6.28 -8.60
N ASP A 38 8.71 5.29 -8.00
CA ASP A 38 9.52 4.33 -8.77
C ASP A 38 8.66 3.57 -9.79
N ALA A 39 7.46 3.14 -9.40
CA ALA A 39 6.51 2.50 -10.30
C ALA A 39 6.01 3.46 -11.40
N VAL A 40 5.73 4.72 -11.06
CA VAL A 40 5.24 5.71 -12.02
C VAL A 40 6.33 6.15 -12.99
N ASP A 41 7.57 6.33 -12.52
CA ASP A 41 8.70 6.62 -13.38
C ASP A 41 8.96 5.43 -14.34
N TRP A 42 8.84 4.19 -13.86
CA TRP A 42 8.90 3.00 -14.73
C TRP A 42 7.79 2.99 -15.79
N ILE A 43 6.54 3.34 -15.43
CA ILE A 43 5.44 3.48 -16.41
C ILE A 43 5.77 4.60 -17.41
N ASP A 44 6.29 5.72 -16.93
CA ASP A 44 6.65 6.87 -17.75
C ASP A 44 7.76 6.53 -18.75
N ASP A 45 8.79 5.81 -18.31
CA ASP A 45 9.88 5.35 -19.15
C ASP A 45 9.39 4.42 -20.28
N LEU A 46 8.37 3.61 -20.00
CA LEU A 46 7.77 2.70 -21.00
C LEU A 46 6.77 3.38 -21.94
N THR A 47 6.07 4.41 -21.48
CA THR A 47 4.89 4.96 -22.19
C THR A 47 5.03 6.40 -22.64
N GLY A 48 6.03 7.13 -22.12
CA GLY A 48 6.19 8.57 -22.29
C GLY A 48 5.05 9.40 -21.70
N SER A 49 4.29 8.86 -20.75
CA SER A 49 3.06 9.45 -20.21
C SER A 49 3.21 10.91 -19.76
N ARG A 50 4.31 11.29 -19.12
CA ARG A 50 4.57 12.64 -18.59
C ARG A 50 4.66 13.69 -19.69
N LYS A 51 5.07 13.32 -20.91
CA LYS A 51 5.06 14.22 -22.07
C LYS A 51 3.64 14.58 -22.50
N VAL A 52 2.65 13.75 -22.17
CA VAL A 52 1.24 13.91 -22.56
C VAL A 52 0.44 14.58 -21.45
N ILE A 53 0.60 14.14 -20.19
CA ILE A 53 -0.25 14.57 -19.07
C ILE A 53 0.44 15.52 -18.08
N GLY A 54 1.75 15.74 -18.23
CA GLY A 54 2.57 16.59 -17.34
C GLY A 54 2.67 16.06 -15.90
N ASP A 55 3.51 16.70 -15.08
CA ASP A 55 3.79 16.25 -13.71
C ASP A 55 2.56 16.21 -12.79
N ALA A 56 1.63 17.15 -12.99
CA ALA A 56 0.38 17.17 -12.25
C ALA A 56 -0.51 15.97 -12.61
N GLY A 57 -0.64 15.67 -13.91
CA GLY A 57 -1.38 14.49 -14.38
C GLY A 57 -0.73 13.19 -13.89
N THR A 58 0.59 13.09 -13.97
CA THR A 58 1.36 11.95 -13.47
C THR A 58 1.12 11.72 -11.97
N SER A 59 1.09 12.78 -11.17
CA SER A 59 0.80 12.69 -9.72
C SER A 59 -0.65 12.26 -9.43
N VAL A 60 -1.61 12.65 -10.27
CA VAL A 60 -3.00 12.20 -10.15
C VAL A 60 -3.12 10.71 -10.46
N VAL A 61 -2.44 10.23 -11.51
CA VAL A 61 -2.41 8.81 -11.87
C VAL A 61 -1.73 7.98 -10.79
N GLU A 62 -0.60 8.46 -10.23
CA GLU A 62 0.08 7.85 -9.09
C GLU A 62 -0.87 7.64 -7.91
N PHE A 63 -1.57 8.71 -7.52
CA PHE A 63 -2.52 8.68 -6.42
C PHE A 63 -3.70 7.74 -6.71
N ALA A 64 -4.29 7.81 -7.91
CA ALA A 64 -5.41 6.96 -8.31
C ALA A 64 -5.02 5.47 -8.33
N ASN A 65 -3.84 5.16 -8.86
CA ASN A 65 -3.29 3.81 -8.85
C ASN A 65 -3.08 3.30 -7.42
N HIS A 66 -2.48 4.12 -6.55
CA HIS A 66 -2.26 3.75 -5.15
C HIS A 66 -3.57 3.55 -4.39
N LEU A 67 -4.57 4.40 -4.60
CA LEU A 67 -5.87 4.30 -3.96
C LEU A 67 -6.66 3.08 -4.48
N GLY A 68 -6.63 2.83 -5.79
CA GLY A 68 -7.22 1.65 -6.42
C GLY A 68 -6.59 0.36 -5.93
N ALA A 69 -5.25 0.30 -5.90
CA ALA A 69 -4.51 -0.83 -5.33
C ALA A 69 -4.87 -1.04 -3.86
N SER A 70 -4.98 0.03 -3.07
CA SER A 70 -5.38 -0.05 -1.65
C SER A 70 -6.78 -0.64 -1.47
N ALA A 71 -7.74 -0.26 -2.32
CA ALA A 71 -9.08 -0.84 -2.33
C ALA A 71 -9.07 -2.33 -2.69
N VAL A 72 -8.31 -2.72 -3.73
CA VAL A 72 -8.17 -4.12 -4.18
C VAL A 72 -7.52 -4.97 -3.09
N PHE A 73 -6.41 -4.52 -2.51
CA PHE A 73 -5.76 -5.24 -1.42
C PHE A 73 -6.62 -5.29 -0.16
N GLY A 74 -7.42 -4.25 0.10
CA GLY A 74 -8.44 -4.27 1.15
C GLY A 74 -9.49 -5.36 0.92
N ALA A 75 -9.97 -5.55 -0.31
CA ALA A 75 -10.96 -6.57 -0.64
C ALA A 75 -10.48 -8.03 -0.39
N VAL A 76 -9.17 -8.26 -0.26
CA VAL A 76 -8.59 -9.57 0.11
C VAL A 76 -8.72 -9.86 1.61
N LEU A 77 -8.82 -8.82 2.45
CA LEU A 77 -8.81 -8.95 3.90
C LEU A 77 -9.89 -9.92 4.45
N PRO A 78 -11.15 -9.94 3.98
CA PRO A 78 -12.14 -10.89 4.47
C PRO A 78 -11.72 -12.36 4.29
N VAL A 79 -11.04 -12.69 3.19
CA VAL A 79 -10.52 -14.05 2.93
C VAL A 79 -9.42 -14.39 3.93
N ILE A 80 -8.51 -13.44 4.21
CA ILE A 80 -7.47 -13.61 5.23
C ILE A 80 -8.11 -13.83 6.60
N ARG A 81 -9.09 -13.01 6.98
CA ARG A 81 -9.78 -13.12 8.27
C ARG A 81 -10.50 -14.46 8.43
N GLN A 82 -11.02 -15.05 7.35
CA GLN A 82 -11.59 -16.41 7.38
C GLN A 82 -10.52 -17.49 7.58
N ALA A 83 -9.34 -17.33 7.01
CA ALA A 83 -8.23 -18.27 7.16
C ALA A 83 -7.56 -18.20 8.54
N VAL A 84 -7.58 -17.04 9.19
CA VAL A 84 -6.95 -16.80 10.50
C VAL A 84 -7.93 -16.15 11.50
N PRO A 85 -9.06 -16.82 11.84
CA PRO A 85 -10.14 -16.20 12.59
C PRO A 85 -9.78 -15.85 14.04
N SER A 86 -8.77 -16.53 14.62
CA SER A 86 -8.30 -16.30 15.99
C SER A 86 -7.37 -15.09 16.15
N LEU A 87 -6.87 -14.51 15.05
CA LEU A 87 -5.96 -13.37 15.13
C LEU A 87 -6.72 -12.06 15.36
N SER A 88 -6.09 -11.12 16.06
CA SER A 88 -6.61 -9.75 16.11
C SER A 88 -6.50 -9.08 14.73
N PRO A 89 -7.35 -8.08 14.43
CA PRO A 89 -7.27 -7.35 13.15
C PRO A 89 -5.87 -6.78 12.90
N ALA A 90 -5.23 -6.23 13.93
CA ALA A 90 -3.88 -5.70 13.82
C ALA A 90 -2.86 -6.79 13.46
N MET A 91 -2.92 -7.97 14.10
CA MET A 91 -2.00 -9.06 13.81
C MET A 91 -2.19 -9.61 12.39
N ALA A 92 -3.46 -9.78 11.96
CA ALA A 92 -3.77 -10.16 10.59
C ALA A 92 -3.24 -9.12 9.59
N GLY A 93 -3.36 -7.83 9.91
CA GLY A 93 -2.79 -6.72 9.15
C GLY A 93 -1.27 -6.81 9.06
N VAL A 94 -0.54 -7.02 10.16
CA VAL A 94 0.93 -7.13 10.16
C VAL A 94 1.41 -8.28 9.28
N LEU A 95 0.81 -9.47 9.44
CA LEU A 95 1.16 -10.64 8.64
C LEU A 95 0.87 -10.41 7.16
N TYR A 96 -0.30 -9.85 6.84
CA TYR A 96 -0.68 -9.54 5.47
C TYR A 96 0.26 -8.52 4.84
N GLY A 97 0.56 -7.41 5.54
CA GLY A 97 1.45 -6.37 5.04
C GLY A 97 2.87 -6.87 4.83
N THR A 98 3.36 -7.72 5.73
CA THR A 98 4.67 -8.36 5.60
C THR A 98 4.71 -9.29 4.40
N ALA A 99 3.69 -10.13 4.21
CA ALA A 99 3.58 -11.00 3.04
C ALA A 99 3.47 -10.20 1.74
N LEU A 100 2.67 -9.14 1.74
CA LEU A 100 2.50 -8.25 0.58
C LEU A 100 3.82 -7.57 0.21
N TYR A 101 4.55 -7.04 1.20
CA TYR A 101 5.89 -6.50 0.98
C TYR A 101 6.85 -7.55 0.42
N ALA A 102 6.91 -8.74 1.03
CA ALA A 102 7.84 -9.80 0.63
C ALA A 102 7.59 -10.26 -0.81
N VAL A 103 6.33 -10.48 -1.19
CA VAL A 103 5.97 -10.94 -2.52
C VAL A 103 6.10 -9.81 -3.54
N ASN A 104 5.46 -8.67 -3.29
CA ASN A 104 5.32 -7.63 -4.30
C ASN A 104 6.61 -6.81 -4.45
N ILE A 105 7.25 -6.46 -3.33
CA ILE A 105 8.34 -5.47 -3.34
C ILE A 105 9.71 -6.12 -3.28
N ALA A 106 9.90 -7.08 -2.37
CA ALA A 106 11.17 -7.78 -2.30
C ALA A 106 11.32 -8.86 -3.39
N GLY A 107 10.20 -9.40 -3.89
CA GLY A 107 10.15 -10.46 -4.89
C GLY A 107 9.92 -9.97 -6.32
N ILE A 108 8.72 -9.45 -6.62
CA ILE A 108 8.28 -9.17 -8.00
C ILE A 108 8.89 -7.87 -8.54
N ALA A 109 8.86 -6.77 -7.79
CA ALA A 109 9.31 -5.46 -8.27
C ALA A 109 10.75 -5.44 -8.81
N PRO A 110 11.75 -6.12 -8.20
CA PRO A 110 13.11 -6.17 -8.74
C PRO A 110 13.20 -6.98 -10.03
N VAL A 111 12.45 -8.08 -10.13
CA VAL A 111 12.39 -8.92 -11.34
C VAL A 111 11.82 -8.15 -12.53
N LEU A 112 10.89 -7.23 -12.29
CA LEU A 112 10.32 -6.35 -13.31
C LEU A 112 11.17 -5.10 -13.58
N GLY A 113 12.28 -4.90 -12.88
CA GLY A 113 13.13 -3.72 -13.00
C GLY A 113 12.50 -2.44 -12.42
N ILE A 114 11.46 -2.56 -11.59
CA ILE A 114 10.81 -1.43 -10.93
C ILE A 114 11.67 -0.93 -9.76
N THR A 115 12.35 -1.83 -9.07
CA THR A 115 13.27 -1.50 -7.97
C THR A 115 14.63 -2.17 -8.17
N GLU A 116 15.63 -1.65 -7.47
CA GLU A 116 16.99 -2.19 -7.44
C GLU A 116 17.14 -3.50 -6.62
N GLY A 117 16.06 -3.94 -5.95
CA GLY A 117 16.11 -5.04 -4.98
C GLY A 117 16.50 -4.61 -3.57
N GLU A 118 16.05 -5.37 -2.56
CA GLU A 118 16.20 -4.96 -1.15
C GLU A 118 17.63 -5.07 -0.60
N ILE A 119 18.45 -5.93 -1.20
CA ILE A 119 19.87 -6.05 -0.85
C ILE A 119 20.62 -4.77 -1.26
N GLU A 120 20.43 -4.33 -2.50
CA GLU A 120 21.08 -3.13 -3.05
C GLU A 120 20.52 -1.85 -2.41
N ALA A 121 19.20 -1.81 -2.17
CA ALA A 121 18.53 -0.70 -1.51
C ALA A 121 19.03 -0.46 -0.07
N GLY A 122 19.59 -1.48 0.57
CA GLY A 122 20.08 -1.45 1.93
C GLY A 122 18.97 -1.45 3.00
N PRO A 123 19.33 -1.68 4.27
CA PRO A 123 18.37 -1.98 5.34
C PRO A 123 17.42 -0.82 5.65
N ARG A 124 17.86 0.43 5.45
CA ARG A 124 17.02 1.61 5.68
C ARG A 124 15.85 1.65 4.70
N LYS A 125 16.11 1.57 3.39
CA LYS A 125 15.08 1.66 2.36
C LYS A 125 14.15 0.43 2.40
N ALA A 126 14.70 -0.75 2.68
CA ALA A 126 13.92 -1.96 2.94
C ALA A 126 12.94 -1.79 4.10
N THR A 127 13.42 -1.25 5.23
CA THR A 127 12.56 -0.99 6.39
C THR A 127 11.50 0.06 6.07
N GLU A 128 11.84 1.14 5.35
CA GLU A 128 10.88 2.17 4.92
C GLU A 128 9.77 1.59 4.04
N ARG A 129 10.11 0.68 3.10
CA ARG A 129 9.15 0.00 2.21
C ARG A 129 8.28 -0.98 2.99
N TRP A 130 8.88 -1.84 3.82
CA TRP A 130 8.15 -2.79 4.66
C TRP A 130 7.18 -2.09 5.62
N ALA A 131 7.63 -1.05 6.32
CA ALA A 131 6.83 -0.32 7.30
C ALA A 131 5.57 0.30 6.69
N ILE A 132 5.64 0.79 5.44
CA ILE A 132 4.46 1.32 4.73
C ILE A 132 3.43 0.23 4.46
N HIS A 133 3.87 -0.95 4.02
CA HIS A 133 2.96 -2.05 3.73
C HIS A 133 2.27 -2.53 5.00
N VAL A 134 3.03 -2.69 6.10
CA VAL A 134 2.48 -3.05 7.41
C VAL A 134 1.50 -1.98 7.91
N LEU A 135 1.87 -0.70 7.83
CA LEU A 135 0.99 0.39 8.25
C LEU A 135 -0.34 0.36 7.48
N GLN A 136 -0.27 0.25 6.15
CA GLN A 136 -1.44 0.23 5.28
C GLN A 136 -2.38 -0.94 5.62
N THR A 137 -1.85 -2.16 5.76
CA THR A 137 -2.68 -3.34 6.01
C THR A 137 -3.22 -3.40 7.43
N VAL A 138 -2.48 -2.88 8.42
CA VAL A 138 -2.97 -2.72 9.80
C VAL A 138 -4.12 -1.73 9.86
N ILE A 139 -3.97 -0.54 9.26
CA ILE A 139 -5.06 0.45 9.23
C ILE A 139 -6.27 -0.12 8.50
N THR A 140 -6.05 -0.78 7.36
CA THR A 140 -7.12 -1.43 6.60
C THR A 140 -7.89 -2.40 7.48
N ALA A 141 -7.20 -3.28 8.20
CA ALA A 141 -7.82 -4.29 9.05
C ALA A 141 -8.57 -3.70 10.25
N VAL A 142 -7.98 -2.73 10.93
CA VAL A 142 -8.59 -2.09 12.10
C VAL A 142 -9.82 -1.27 11.69
N VAL A 143 -9.75 -0.51 10.61
CA VAL A 143 -10.88 0.31 10.13
C VAL A 143 -12.01 -0.58 9.60
N ALA A 144 -11.68 -1.64 8.86
CA ALA A 144 -12.67 -2.59 8.37
C ALA A 144 -13.43 -3.24 9.54
N GLU A 145 -12.72 -3.70 10.57
CA GLU A 145 -13.33 -4.26 11.78
C GLU A 145 -14.29 -3.25 12.43
N ARG A 146 -13.87 -1.99 12.61
CA ARG A 146 -14.71 -0.93 13.17
C ARG A 146 -15.99 -0.70 12.38
N PHE A 147 -15.92 -0.68 11.04
CA PHE A 147 -17.10 -0.51 10.18
C PHE A 147 -18.03 -1.74 10.14
N THR A 148 -17.52 -2.92 10.47
CA THR A 148 -18.36 -4.10 10.67
C THR A 148 -19.03 -4.11 12.04
N SER A 149 -18.29 -3.80 13.12
CA SER A 149 -18.83 -3.80 14.49
C SER A 149 -19.91 -2.73 14.71
N ASN A 150 -19.67 -1.49 14.26
CA ASN A 150 -20.62 -0.37 14.43
C ASN A 150 -21.93 -0.53 13.64
N ALA A 151 -22.07 -1.56 12.81
CA ALA A 151 -23.31 -1.85 12.08
C ALA A 151 -24.06 -3.05 12.63
N ALA A 152 -23.50 -3.74 13.64
CA ALA A 152 -24.16 -4.78 14.39
C ALA A 152 -24.81 -4.24 15.69
N ASP A 153 -24.46 -3.00 16.06
CA ASP A 153 -25.09 -2.18 17.11
C ASP A 153 -26.18 -1.27 16.50
#